data_AF-A0A7W8RT31-F1
#
_entry.id   AF-A0A7W8RT31-F1
#
_cell.length_a   1.000
_cell.length_b   1.000
_cell.length_c   1.000
_cell.angle_alpha   90.00
_cell.angle_beta   90.00
_cell.angle_gamma   90.00
#
_symmetry.space_group_name_H-M   'P 1'
#
loop_
_entity.id
_entity.type
_entity.pdbx_description
1 polymer ?
#
loop_
_entity_poly.entity_id
_entity_poly.type
_entity_poly.pdbx_seq_one_letter_code
_entity_poly.pdbx_strand_id
1 'polypeptide(L)'
;MQIVYLGFAGTSQIEAEAASQLVRLERFSRSIAGCDLVIESVHAALPDHRANVPPGDARGRMFEARLDLIMRSGELVPIKRCVDANAQAAIQAAFNFAEEQLACNPVRSRS
;
A
#
# COMPACT_ATOMS: atom_id res chain seq x y z
N MET A 1 -10.95 4.37 -6.31
CA MET A 1 -9.61 4.23 -5.71
C MET A 1 -8.78 5.41 -6.15
N GLN A 2 -8.14 6.10 -5.22
CA GLN A 2 -7.16 7.14 -5.51
C GLN A 2 -5.76 6.58 -5.29
N ILE A 3 -4.81 6.86 -6.19
CA ILE A 3 -3.40 6.52 -6.00
C ILE A 3 -2.60 7.81 -5.92
N VAL A 4 -1.73 7.93 -4.92
CA VAL A 4 -0.85 9.08 -4.71
C VAL A 4 0.60 8.59 -4.69
N TYR A 5 1.45 9.19 -5.51
CA TYR A 5 2.88 8.89 -5.59
C TYR A 5 3.69 10.00 -4.92
N LEU A 6 4.57 9.64 -3.98
CA LEU A 6 5.44 10.57 -3.26
C LEU A 6 6.90 10.21 -3.50
N GLY A 7 7.69 11.16 -4.00
CA GLY A 7 9.13 10.99 -4.23
C GLY A 7 9.52 10.23 -5.50
N PHE A 8 8.54 9.74 -6.29
CA PHE A 8 8.79 9.13 -7.59
C PHE A 8 7.58 9.27 -8.54
N ALA A 9 7.79 9.00 -9.83
CA ALA A 9 6.72 8.95 -10.82
C ALA A 9 6.09 7.56 -10.85
N GLY A 10 4.76 7.50 -10.76
CA GLY A 10 4.00 6.26 -10.93
C GLY A 10 4.33 5.57 -12.25
N THR A 11 4.31 4.24 -12.24
CA THR A 11 4.50 3.43 -13.44
C THR A 11 3.24 2.67 -13.76
N SER A 12 3.01 2.37 -15.04
CA SER A 12 1.87 1.54 -15.47
C SER A 12 1.84 0.18 -14.79
N GLN A 13 3.02 -0.36 -14.44
CA GLN A 13 3.14 -1.63 -13.72
C GLN A 13 2.62 -1.55 -12.29
N ILE A 14 2.78 -0.40 -11.63
CA ILE A 14 2.25 -0.15 -10.29
C ILE A 14 0.75 0.07 -10.33
N GLU A 15 0.25 0.82 -11.32
CA GLU A 15 -1.18 1.04 -11.52
C GLU A 15 -1.92 -0.26 -11.84
N ALA A 16 -1.34 -1.10 -12.70
CA ALA A 16 -1.89 -2.41 -13.02
C ALA A 16 -1.95 -3.33 -11.79
N GLU A 17 -0.90 -3.33 -10.96
CA GLU A 17 -0.89 -4.09 -9.72
C GLU A 17 -1.96 -3.57 -8.75
N ALA A 18 -2.02 -2.26 -8.53
CA ALA A 18 -3.03 -1.66 -7.66
C ALA A 18 -4.46 -1.93 -8.15
N ALA A 19 -4.70 -1.92 -9.46
CA ALA A 19 -5.98 -2.28 -10.04
C ALA A 19 -6.32 -3.76 -9.80
N SER A 20 -5.35 -4.68 -9.94
CA SER A 20 -5.56 -6.10 -9.64
C SER A 20 -5.94 -6.32 -8.18
N GLN A 21 -5.29 -5.61 -7.27
CA GLN A 21 -5.56 -5.68 -5.84
C GLN A 21 -6.89 -5.02 -5.46
N LEU A 22 -7.31 -3.95 -6.16
CA LEU A 22 -8.63 -3.35 -5.99
C LEU A 22 -9.76 -4.33 -6.34
N VAL A 23 -9.64 -5.05 -7.46
CA VAL A 23 -10.61 -6.08 -7.85
C VAL A 23 -10.76 -7.14 -6.75
N ARG A 24 -9.67 -7.46 -6.03
CA ARG A 24 -9.75 -8.35 -4.87
C ARG A 24 -10.55 -7.73 -3.71
N LEU A 25 -10.39 -6.43 -3.45
CA LEU A 25 -11.18 -5.71 -2.43
C LEU A 25 -12.64 -5.47 -2.79
N GLU A 26 -13.02 -5.50 -4.08
CA GLU A 26 -14.42 -5.35 -4.52
C GLU A 26 -15.36 -6.40 -3.91
N ARG A 27 -14.84 -7.56 -3.49
CA ARG A 27 -15.63 -8.55 -2.72
C ARG A 27 -16.19 -8.00 -1.41
N PHE A 28 -15.56 -6.95 -0.87
CA PHE A 28 -15.95 -6.22 0.34
C PHE A 28 -16.62 -4.88 0.03
N SER A 29 -17.03 -4.62 -1.22
CA SER A 29 -17.72 -3.39 -1.65
C SER A 29 -19.00 -3.06 -0.86
N ARG A 30 -19.55 -4.01 -0.12
CA ARG A 30 -20.65 -3.79 0.84
C ARG A 30 -20.21 -3.08 2.12
N SER A 31 -18.95 -3.22 2.52
CA SER A 31 -18.37 -2.65 3.74
C SER A 31 -17.60 -1.36 3.46
N ILE A 32 -16.87 -1.31 2.35
CA ILE A 32 -16.06 -0.15 1.94
C ILE A 32 -16.75 0.67 0.85
N ALA A 33 -16.63 1.99 0.91
CA ALA A 33 -16.99 2.92 -0.15
C ALA A 33 -15.84 3.13 -1.15
N GLY A 34 -14.60 2.91 -0.72
CA GLY A 34 -13.41 3.04 -1.54
C GLY A 34 -12.13 2.84 -0.75
N CYS A 35 -11.00 3.15 -1.36
CA CYS A 35 -9.70 3.14 -0.71
C CYS A 35 -8.75 4.14 -1.39
N ASP A 36 -7.83 4.65 -0.59
CA ASP A 36 -6.76 5.55 -1.01
C ASP A 36 -5.43 4.83 -0.81
N LEU A 37 -4.62 4.77 -1.87
CA LEU A 37 -3.31 4.13 -1.87
C LEU A 37 -2.24 5.21 -2.02
N VAL A 38 -1.39 5.35 -1.02
CA VAL A 38 -0.22 6.23 -1.07
C VAL A 38 1.02 5.37 -1.19
N ILE A 39 1.87 5.67 -2.17
CA ILE A 39 3.15 5.00 -2.36
C ILE A 39 4.25 6.05 -2.27
N GLU A 40 5.16 5.85 -1.33
CA GLU A 40 6.28 6.75 -1.08
C GLU A 40 7.61 6.04 -1.33
N SER A 41 8.53 6.69 -2.04
CA SER A 41 9.90 6.21 -2.12
C SER A 41 10.67 6.68 -0.89
N VAL A 42 11.05 5.74 -0.03
CA VAL A 42 11.83 6.01 1.18
C VAL A 42 13.26 5.53 0.99
N HIS A 43 14.22 6.24 1.58
CA HIS A 43 15.61 5.79 1.58
C HIS A 43 15.82 4.86 2.78
N ALA A 44 16.29 3.64 2.53
CA ALA A 44 16.80 2.78 3.58
C ALA A 44 18.02 3.45 4.20
N ALA A 45 17.90 3.89 5.45
CA ALA A 45 19.05 4.35 6.22
C ALA A 45 19.98 3.15 6.40
N LEU A 46 21.01 3.05 5.55
CA LEU A 46 22.10 2.12 5.74
C LEU A 46 22.71 2.45 7.12
N PRO A 47 22.86 1.47 8.03
CA PRO A 47 23.64 1.70 9.24
C PRO A 47 25.06 2.04 8.79
N ASP A 48 25.44 3.28 9.08
CA ASP A 48 26.67 3.91 8.64
C ASP A 48 27.88 3.21 9.27
N HIS A 49 28.37 2.12 8.69
CA HIS A 49 29.71 1.61 8.94
C HIS A 49 30.26 0.89 7.71
N ARG A 50 31.07 1.63 6.95
CA ARG A 50 32.05 1.13 5.97
C ARG A 50 31.46 0.37 4.77
N ALA A 51 31.30 1.07 3.65
CA ALA A 51 31.86 0.56 2.41
C ALA A 51 31.84 1.64 1.32
N ASN A 52 32.96 1.67 0.63
CA ASN A 52 33.22 2.31 -0.64
C ASN A 52 32.26 1.78 -1.74
N VAL A 53 30.94 2.04 -1.64
CA VAL A 53 29.94 1.62 -2.62
C VAL A 53 29.69 2.77 -3.60
N PRO A 54 29.79 2.56 -4.92
CA PRO A 54 29.58 3.62 -5.90
C PRO A 54 28.16 4.20 -5.79
N PRO A 55 27.98 5.51 -6.02
CA PRO A 55 26.66 6.12 -6.15
C PRO A 55 26.02 5.63 -7.45
N GLY A 56 25.37 4.47 -7.39
CA GLY A 56 24.78 3.81 -8.56
C GLY A 56 23.99 2.55 -8.24
N ASP A 57 24.17 1.95 -7.05
CA ASP A 57 23.38 0.80 -6.63
C ASP A 57 22.04 1.26 -6.02
N ALA A 58 20.94 0.89 -6.67
CA ALA A 58 19.56 1.04 -6.20
C ALA A 58 19.24 0.37 -4.84
N ARG A 59 20.26 -0.10 -4.11
CA ARG A 59 20.17 -0.86 -2.85
C ARG A 59 19.67 -0.05 -1.65
N GLY A 60 19.47 1.26 -1.82
CA GLY A 60 18.99 2.16 -0.77
C GLY A 60 17.58 2.70 -0.98
N ARG A 61 16.87 2.33 -2.07
CA ARG A 61 15.50 2.82 -2.30
C ARG A 61 14.52 1.73 -1.91
N MET A 62 13.73 2.00 -0.89
CA MET A 62 12.56 1.22 -0.50
C MET A 62 11.30 1.96 -0.93
N PHE A 63 10.23 1.21 -1.08
CA PHE A 63 8.90 1.72 -1.36
C PHE A 63 8.02 1.39 -0.19
N GLU A 64 7.34 2.42 0.30
CA GLU A 64 6.35 2.29 1.31
C GLU A 64 4.97 2.41 0.67
N ALA A 65 4.13 1.41 0.87
CA ALA A 65 2.72 1.45 0.51
C ALA A 65 1.89 1.66 1.78
N ARG A 66 1.01 2.65 1.72
CA ARG A 66 0.00 2.95 2.75
C ARG A 66 -1.35 2.86 2.08
N LEU A 67 -2.23 2.05 2.65
CA LEU A 67 -3.60 1.89 2.16
C LEU A 67 -4.53 2.43 3.24
N ASP A 68 -5.43 3.33 2.88
CA ASP A 68 -6.49 3.81 3.76
C ASP A 68 -7.82 3.33 3.19
N LEU A 69 -8.60 2.61 3.99
CA LEU A 69 -9.93 2.16 3.58
C LEU A 69 -10.96 3.23 3.93
N ILE A 70 -11.82 3.57 2.98
CA ILE A 70 -12.96 4.44 3.21
C ILE A 70 -14.14 3.52 3.49
N MET A 71 -14.61 3.46 4.74
CA MET A 71 -15.78 2.70 5.12
C MET A 71 -17.05 3.39 4.61
N ARG A 72 -18.15 2.63 4.41
CA ARG A 72 -19.45 3.25 4.04
C ARG A 72 -20.04 4.15 5.12
N SER A 73 -19.56 4.04 6.37
CA SER A 73 -19.86 4.99 7.45
C SER A 73 -19.24 6.38 7.22
N GLY A 74 -18.34 6.52 6.24
CA GLY A 74 -17.51 7.72 6.04
C GLY A 74 -16.23 7.72 6.86
N GLU A 75 -15.98 6.66 7.63
CA GLU A 75 -14.75 6.52 8.42
C GLU A 75 -13.57 6.12 7.52
N LEU A 76 -12.45 6.84 7.68
CA LEU A 76 -11.17 6.50 7.07
C LEU A 76 -10.39 5.61 8.03
N VAL A 77 -10.18 4.35 7.64
CA VAL A 77 -9.48 3.35 8.43
C VAL A 77 -8.09 3.13 7.82
N PRO A 78 -7.02 3.66 8.43
CA PRO A 78 -5.67 3.45 7.95
C PRO A 78 -5.25 1.99 8.15
N ILE A 79 -4.76 1.38 7.07
CA ILE A 79 -4.17 0.05 7.10
C ILE A 79 -2.70 0.15 7.46
N LYS A 80 -2.16 -0.96 7.97
CA LYS A 80 -0.75 -1.10 8.27
C LYS A 80 0.11 -0.66 7.08
N ARG A 81 1.11 0.17 7.37
CA ARG A 81 2.13 0.60 6.40
C ARG A 81 3.03 -0.58 6.07
N CYS A 82 3.28 -0.82 4.79
CA CYS A 82 4.15 -1.88 4.31
C CYS A 82 5.34 -1.28 3.56
N VAL A 83 6.56 -1.67 3.93
CA VAL A 83 7.79 -1.19 3.30
C VAL A 83 8.49 -2.37 2.66
N ASP A 84 8.84 -2.25 1.38
CA ASP A 84 9.56 -3.28 0.65
C ASP A 84 10.53 -2.65 -0.38
N ALA A 85 11.51 -3.40 -0.85
CA ALA A 85 12.38 -2.95 -1.95
C ALA A 85 11.62 -2.89 -3.29
N ASN A 86 10.51 -3.62 -3.42
CA ASN A 86 9.62 -3.59 -4.58
C ASN A 86 8.26 -2.95 -4.23
N ALA A 87 7.91 -1.87 -4.95
CA ALA A 87 6.61 -1.21 -4.79
C ALA A 87 5.43 -2.17 -4.91
N GLN A 88 5.48 -3.14 -5.83
CA GLN A 88 4.41 -4.13 -6.01
C GLN A 88 4.24 -5.03 -4.79
N ALA A 89 5.35 -5.48 -4.20
CA ALA A 89 5.32 -6.31 -3.00
C ALA A 89 4.77 -5.52 -1.80
N ALA A 90 5.16 -4.24 -1.66
CA ALA A 90 4.62 -3.35 -0.63
C ALA A 90 3.11 -3.16 -0.79
N ILE A 91 2.63 -2.90 -2.01
CA ILE A 91 1.20 -2.78 -2.32
C ILE A 91 0.47 -4.08 -1.98
N GLN A 92 0.95 -5.22 -2.48
CA GLN A 92 0.32 -6.51 -2.25
C GLN A 92 0.23 -6.84 -0.75
N ALA A 93 1.28 -6.54 0.03
CA ALA A 93 1.25 -6.69 1.47
C ALA A 93 0.19 -5.80 2.13
N ALA A 94 0.10 -4.52 1.75
CA ALA A 94 -0.89 -3.60 2.30
C ALA A 94 -2.33 -4.06 2.03
N PHE A 95 -2.61 -4.53 0.80
CA PHE A 95 -3.92 -5.07 0.45
C PHE A 95 -4.22 -6.39 1.18
N ASN A 96 -3.26 -7.30 1.32
CA ASN A 96 -3.46 -8.52 2.10
C ASN A 96 -3.87 -8.20 3.56
N PHE A 97 -3.21 -7.22 4.20
CA PHE A 97 -3.61 -6.76 5.54
C PHE A 97 -5.01 -6.12 5.57
N ALA A 98 -5.40 -5.41 4.52
CA ALA A 98 -6.76 -4.87 4.42
C ALA A 98 -7.80 -5.97 4.31
N GLU A 99 -7.54 -7.00 3.51
CA GLU A 99 -8.44 -8.15 3.36
C GLU A 99 -8.57 -8.95 4.67
N GLU A 100 -7.46 -9.19 5.37
CA GLU A 100 -7.48 -9.81 6.69
C GLU A 100 -8.28 -8.99 7.68
N GLN A 101 -8.11 -7.67 7.71
CA GLN A 101 -8.90 -6.79 8.58
C GLN A 101 -10.38 -6.78 8.21
N LEU A 102 -10.74 -6.77 6.93
CA LEU A 102 -12.14 -6.82 6.49
C LEU A 102 -12.77 -8.20 6.73
N ALA A 103 -11.99 -9.28 6.67
CA ALA A 103 -12.42 -10.63 6.98
C ALA A 103 -12.60 -10.86 8.49
N CYS A 104 -11.70 -10.31 9.32
CA CYS A 104 -11.77 -10.36 10.78
C CYS A 104 -12.77 -9.36 11.37
N ASN A 105 -12.98 -8.23 10.70
CA ASN A 105 -13.97 -7.22 11.05
C ASN A 105 -15.05 -7.15 9.96
N PRO A 106 -15.90 -8.18 9.82
CA PRO A 106 -17.12 -8.03 9.06
C PRO A 106 -18.01 -7.09 9.88
N VAL A 107 -17.87 -5.79 9.67
CA VAL A 107 -18.63 -4.76 10.38
C VAL A 107 -20.10 -5.18 10.40
N ARG A 108 -20.53 -5.60 11.60
CA ARG A 108 -21.88 -5.52 12.17
C ARG A 108 -22.99 -5.28 11.13
N SER A 109 -23.22 -6.25 10.26
CA SER A 109 -24.45 -6.37 9.48
C SER A 109 -25.59 -6.78 10.41
N ARG A 110 -26.01 -5.88 11.29
CA ARG A 110 -27.28 -5.95 12.01
C ARG A 110 -27.88 -4.55 12.05
N SER A 111 -28.73 -4.27 11.07
CA SER A 111 -29.87 -3.36 11.18
C SER A 111 -30.89 -3.81 10.14
#